data_AF-A0A8J9WN88-F1
#
_entry.id   AF-A0A8J9WN88-F1
#
_cell.length_a   1.000
_cell.length_b   1.000
_cell.length_c   1.000
_cell.angle_alpha   90.00
_cell.angle_beta   90.00
_cell.angle_gamma   90.00
#
_symmetry.space_group_name_H-M   'P 1'
#
loop_
_entity.id
_entity.type
_entity.pdbx_description
1 polymer ?
#
loop_
_entity_poly.entity_id
_entity_poly.type
_entity_poly.pdbx_seq_one_letter_code
_entity_poly.pdbx_strand_id
1 'polypeptide(L)'
;MTCAQKAATRACRNAIEFNSIPSVSRLVPGGYENLRLHVKIGTPHPEEVDVEKCREVFPYGHAVIEVVQGGLSCGSGIAIDELGDVTDEMVVAIAAVTVGFGSVE
;
A
#
# COMPACT_ATOMS: atom_id res chain seq x y z
N MET A 1 6.06 2.17 15.20
CA MET A 1 5.52 1.81 13.87
C MET A 1 5.75 0.33 13.69
N THR A 2 4.69 -0.47 13.53
CA THR A 2 4.74 -1.94 13.52
C THR A 2 5.34 -2.49 12.23
N CYS A 3 5.69 -3.78 12.23
CA CYS A 3 6.17 -4.48 11.03
C CYS A 3 5.12 -4.47 9.91
N ALA A 4 3.85 -4.71 10.25
CA ALA A 4 2.73 -4.66 9.30
C ALA A 4 2.58 -3.27 8.66
N GLN A 5 2.64 -2.19 9.45
CA GLN A 5 2.59 -0.82 8.91
C GLN A 5 3.73 -0.56 7.92
N LYS A 6 4.97 -0.89 8.31
CA LYS A 6 6.15 -0.68 7.43
C LYS A 6 6.02 -1.49 6.14
N ALA A 7 5.58 -2.75 6.23
CA ALA A 7 5.39 -3.62 5.08
C ALA A 7 4.31 -3.09 4.13
N ALA A 8 3.15 -2.66 4.66
CA ALA A 8 2.06 -2.10 3.88
C ALA A 8 2.47 -0.83 3.11
N THR A 9 3.12 0.13 3.77
CA THR A 9 3.63 1.35 3.12
C THR A 9 4.65 1.01 2.01
N ARG A 10 5.56 0.07 2.27
CA ARG A 10 6.54 -0.40 1.26
C ARG A 10 5.88 -1.08 0.08
N ALA A 11 4.87 -1.93 0.32
CA ALA A 11 4.12 -2.60 -0.73
C ALA A 11 3.40 -1.60 -1.63
N CYS A 12 2.75 -0.58 -1.05
CA CYS A 12 2.11 0.50 -1.81
C CYS A 12 3.12 1.26 -2.69
N ARG A 13 4.28 1.61 -2.13
CA ARG A 13 5.34 2.32 -2.87
C ARG A 13 5.87 1.45 -4.01
N ASN A 14 6.17 0.19 -3.71
CA ASN A 14 6.68 -0.77 -4.69
C ASN A 14 5.71 -1.01 -5.85
N ALA A 15 4.39 -1.01 -5.59
CA ALA A 15 3.38 -1.19 -6.62
C ALA A 15 3.36 -0.06 -7.68
N ILE A 16 3.79 1.15 -7.33
CA ILE A 16 3.71 2.33 -8.21
C ILE A 16 5.08 2.84 -8.69
N GLU A 17 6.16 2.59 -7.96
CA GLU A 17 7.48 3.24 -8.16
C GLU A 17 8.09 2.99 -9.54
N PHE A 18 7.79 1.84 -10.17
CA PHE A 18 8.36 1.45 -11.46
C PHE A 18 7.37 1.54 -12.63
N ASN A 19 6.21 2.18 -12.42
CA ASN A 19 5.18 2.37 -13.43
C ASN A 19 5.01 3.86 -13.76
N SER A 20 4.61 4.16 -15.00
CA SER A 20 4.32 5.53 -15.42
C SER A 20 3.09 5.56 -16.33
N ILE A 21 2.17 6.48 -16.07
CA ILE A 21 0.94 6.66 -16.84
C ILE A 21 0.85 8.12 -17.33
N PRO A 22 1.76 8.57 -18.22
CA PRO A 22 1.81 9.97 -18.64
C PRO A 22 0.57 10.42 -19.43
N SER A 23 -0.21 9.47 -19.95
CA SER A 23 -1.43 9.70 -20.74
C SER A 23 -2.68 9.99 -19.91
N VAL A 24 -2.62 10.03 -18.57
CA VAL A 24 -3.79 10.26 -17.69
C VAL A 24 -4.59 11.49 -18.09
N SER A 25 -3.94 12.62 -18.39
CA SER A 25 -4.62 13.86 -18.80
C SER A 25 -5.40 13.75 -20.12
N ARG A 26 -5.10 12.73 -20.95
CA ARG A 26 -5.80 12.45 -22.20
C ARG A 26 -6.89 11.40 -22.04
N LEU A 27 -6.71 10.45 -21.13
CA LEU A 27 -7.59 9.30 -20.94
C LEU A 27 -8.67 9.54 -19.88
N VAL A 28 -8.37 10.34 -18.86
CA VAL A 28 -9.26 10.63 -17.74
C VAL A 28 -9.83 12.03 -17.91
N PRO A 29 -11.17 12.19 -18.05
CA PRO A 29 -11.80 13.50 -18.02
C PRO A 29 -11.47 14.22 -16.70
N GLY A 30 -10.91 15.43 -16.76
CA GLY A 30 -10.41 16.16 -15.58
C GLY A 30 -9.01 15.74 -15.10
N GLY A 31 -8.34 14.86 -15.83
CA GLY A 31 -6.94 14.50 -15.60
C GLY A 31 -6.68 13.81 -14.25
N TYR A 32 -5.54 14.13 -13.63
CA TYR A 32 -5.09 13.48 -12.40
C TYR A 32 -6.02 13.73 -11.19
N GLU A 33 -6.76 14.84 -11.17
CA GLU A 33 -7.73 15.16 -10.11
C GLU A 33 -8.90 14.16 -10.09
N ASN A 34 -9.28 13.63 -11.25
CA ASN A 34 -10.37 12.66 -11.36
C ASN A 34 -9.87 11.21 -11.39
N LEU A 35 -8.56 10.99 -11.25
CA LEU A 35 -7.99 9.66 -11.15
C LEU A 35 -8.45 9.02 -9.83
N ARG A 36 -9.09 7.86 -9.92
CA ARG A 36 -9.49 7.05 -8.77
C ARG A 36 -8.55 5.88 -8.63
N LEU A 37 -8.12 5.62 -7.39
CA LEU A 37 -7.31 4.46 -7.06
C LEU A 37 -8.10 3.57 -6.12
N HIS A 38 -8.21 2.28 -6.46
CA HIS A 38 -8.65 1.25 -5.53
C HIS A 38 -7.44 0.43 -5.12
N VAL A 39 -7.08 0.51 -3.84
CA VAL A 39 -5.87 -0.12 -3.29
C VAL A 39 -6.31 -1.23 -2.35
N LYS A 40 -5.95 -2.47 -2.67
CA LYS A 40 -6.18 -3.62 -1.79
C LYS A 40 -4.85 -4.05 -1.19
N ILE A 41 -4.74 -4.03 0.14
CA ILE A 41 -3.53 -4.41 0.86
C ILE A 41 -3.82 -5.71 1.63
N GLY A 42 -3.04 -6.76 1.33
CA GLY A 42 -3.06 -8.02 2.08
C GLY A 42 -1.87 -8.09 3.03
N THR A 43 -2.11 -8.25 4.34
CA THR A 43 -1.07 -8.37 5.37
C THR A 43 -1.52 -9.31 6.49
N PRO A 44 -0.61 -9.97 7.24
CA PRO A 44 -0.98 -10.85 8.35
C PRO A 44 -1.77 -10.15 9.46
N HIS A 45 -1.43 -8.88 9.76
CA HIS A 45 -2.02 -8.07 10.83
C HIS A 45 -2.69 -6.80 10.25
N PRO A 46 -3.86 -6.93 9.59
CA PRO A 46 -4.52 -5.80 8.93
C PRO A 46 -4.93 -4.68 9.89
N GLU A 47 -5.27 -5.01 11.14
CA GLU A 47 -5.67 -4.10 12.20
C GLU A 47 -4.54 -3.15 12.66
N GLU A 48 -3.29 -3.50 12.37
CA GLU A 48 -2.12 -2.67 12.70
C GLU A 48 -1.79 -1.62 11.63
N VAL A 49 -2.52 -1.62 10.50
CA VAL A 49 -2.25 -0.73 9.37
C VAL A 49 -3.07 0.56 9.48
N ASP A 50 -2.35 1.67 9.56
CA ASP A 50 -2.82 3.03 9.39
C ASP A 50 -3.04 3.33 7.90
N VAL A 51 -4.31 3.32 7.51
CA VAL A 51 -4.79 3.56 6.14
C VAL A 51 -4.37 4.95 5.64
N GLU A 52 -4.37 5.97 6.49
CA GLU A 52 -4.03 7.34 6.06
C GLU A 52 -2.54 7.45 5.74
N LYS A 53 -1.67 6.82 6.52
CA LYS A 53 -0.24 6.72 6.17
C LYS A 53 0.02 5.96 4.88
N CYS A 54 -0.78 4.93 4.57
CA CYS A 54 -0.69 4.26 3.27
C CYS A 54 -1.18 5.16 2.14
N ARG A 55 -2.19 6.01 2.39
CA ARG A 55 -2.73 6.96 1.41
C ARG A 55 -1.69 8.00 0.98
N GLU A 56 -0.84 8.47 1.90
CA GLU A 56 0.24 9.43 1.64
C GLU A 56 1.29 8.94 0.62
N VAL A 57 1.36 7.62 0.36
CA VAL A 57 2.27 7.06 -0.64
C VAL A 57 1.87 7.44 -2.07
N PHE A 58 0.59 7.71 -2.31
CA PHE A 58 0.07 7.98 -3.65
C PHE A 58 0.12 9.49 -3.94
N PRO A 59 0.94 9.94 -4.92
CA PRO A 59 1.15 11.37 -5.17
C PRO A 59 -0.06 12.06 -5.83
N TYR A 60 -0.93 11.30 -6.48
CA TYR A 60 -2.07 11.80 -7.26
C TYR A 60 -3.27 10.87 -7.13
N GLY A 61 -4.44 11.44 -7.45
CA GLY A 61 -5.70 10.72 -7.46
C GLY A 61 -6.28 10.51 -6.06
N HIS A 62 -7.50 10.02 -6.03
CA HIS A 62 -8.22 9.72 -4.82
C HIS A 62 -8.18 8.23 -4.53
N ALA A 63 -7.40 7.84 -3.52
CA ALA A 63 -7.27 6.45 -3.11
C ALA A 63 -8.36 6.04 -2.12
N VAL A 64 -9.07 4.96 -2.44
CA VAL A 64 -9.85 4.14 -1.51
C VAL A 64 -9.00 2.93 -1.19
N ILE A 65 -8.75 2.68 0.09
CA ILE A 65 -7.86 1.62 0.54
C ILE A 65 -8.65 0.62 1.38
N GLU A 66 -8.55 -0.65 1.01
CA GLU A 66 -9.06 -1.78 1.76
C GLU A 66 -7.87 -2.59 2.28
N VAL A 67 -7.81 -2.83 3.59
CA VAL A 67 -6.79 -3.68 4.21
C VAL A 67 -7.46 -4.96 4.66
N VAL A 68 -6.92 -6.10 4.21
CA VAL A 68 -7.44 -7.43 4.48
C VAL A 68 -6.37 -8.34 5.03
N GLN A 69 -6.79 -9.39 5.73
CA GLN A 69 -5.89 -10.46 6.15
C GLN A 69 -5.33 -11.17 4.91
N GLY A 70 -4.01 -11.35 4.85
CA GLY A 70 -3.31 -11.97 3.73
C GLY A 70 -1.79 -11.90 3.90
N GLY A 71 -1.04 -11.85 2.79
CA GLY A 71 0.43 -11.72 2.85
C GLY A 71 1.13 -12.94 3.45
N LEU A 72 2.24 -12.71 4.16
CA LEU A 72 3.00 -13.75 4.86
C LEU A 72 3.59 -13.20 6.15
N SER A 73 3.49 -14.00 7.22
CA SER A 73 4.27 -13.84 8.45
C SER A 73 5.19 -15.05 8.59
N CYS A 74 6.47 -14.82 8.85
CA CYS A 74 7.43 -15.86 9.16
C CYS A 74 8.45 -15.37 10.19
N GLY A 75 9.05 -16.31 10.93
CA GLY A 75 10.13 -15.97 11.86
C GLY A 75 11.41 -15.61 11.12
N SER A 76 12.04 -14.50 11.49
CA SER A 76 13.42 -14.16 11.13
C SER A 76 14.44 -14.96 11.95
N GLY A 77 14.01 -15.55 13.07
CA GLY A 77 14.83 -16.38 13.97
C GLY A 77 15.60 -15.60 15.04
N ILE A 78 15.64 -14.27 14.95
CA ILE A 78 16.22 -13.38 15.96
C ILE A 78 15.64 -11.96 15.79
N ALA A 79 15.34 -11.29 16.91
CA ALA A 79 15.12 -9.85 16.94
C ALA A 79 16.47 -9.16 17.22
N ILE A 80 16.87 -8.22 16.37
CA ILE A 80 18.11 -7.45 16.55
C ILE A 80 17.73 -6.01 16.92
N ASP A 81 17.77 -5.69 18.21
CA ASP A 81 17.38 -4.39 18.76
C ASP A 81 18.14 -3.22 18.09
N GLU A 82 19.42 -3.39 17.75
CA GLU A 82 20.24 -2.36 17.09
C GLU A 82 19.77 -2.05 15.65
N LEU A 83 19.07 -2.98 15.00
CA LEU A 83 18.44 -2.76 13.68
C LEU A 83 17.00 -2.24 13.80
N GLY A 84 16.51 -2.07 15.04
CA GLY A 84 15.18 -1.56 15.34
C GLY A 84 14.08 -2.60 15.18
N ASP A 85 14.42 -3.89 15.29
CA ASP A 85 13.44 -4.96 15.41
C ASP A 85 12.76 -4.89 16.78
N VAL A 86 11.48 -5.24 16.82
CA VAL A 86 10.68 -5.30 18.06
C VAL A 86 10.18 -6.71 18.34
N THR A 87 10.27 -7.59 17.34
CA THR A 87 9.89 -9.00 17.34
C THR A 87 10.82 -9.73 16.37
N ASP A 88 10.88 -11.06 16.46
CA ASP A 88 11.52 -11.91 15.45
C ASP A 88 10.60 -12.19 14.26
N GLU A 89 9.56 -11.37 14.08
CA GLU A 89 8.57 -11.55 13.02
C GLU A 89 8.95 -10.74 11.77
N MET A 90 9.06 -11.42 10.64
CA MET A 90 9.16 -10.83 9.32
C MET A 90 7.79 -10.83 8.65
N VAL A 91 7.31 -9.63 8.31
CA VAL A 91 6.00 -9.43 7.67
C VAL A 91 6.16 -9.05 6.20
N VAL A 92 5.45 -9.76 5.34
CA VAL A 92 5.31 -9.46 3.91
C VAL A 92 3.88 -9.04 3.64
N ALA A 93 3.71 -7.82 3.13
CA ALA A 93 2.44 -7.31 2.64
C ALA A 93 2.42 -7.28 1.11
N ILE A 94 1.23 -7.47 0.53
CA ILE A 94 0.99 -7.36 -0.91
C ILE A 94 0.04 -6.18 -1.13
N ALA A 95 0.33 -5.33 -2.12
CA ALA A 95 -0.55 -4.24 -2.52
C ALA A 95 -0.93 -4.40 -4.00
N ALA A 96 -2.22 -4.35 -4.29
CA ALA A 96 -2.75 -4.24 -5.65
C ALA A 96 -3.37 -2.85 -5.83
N VAL A 97 -2.88 -2.11 -6.83
CA VAL A 97 -3.33 -0.75 -7.15
C VAL A 97 -4.07 -0.78 -8.47
N THR A 98 -5.39 -0.58 -8.42
CA THR A 98 -6.23 -0.49 -9.62
C THR A 98 -6.52 0.98 -9.90
N VAL A 99 -6.35 1.40 -11.15
CA VAL A 99 -6.59 2.78 -11.61
C VAL A 99 -7.86 2.86 -12.44
N GLY A 100 -8.63 3.93 -12.26
CA GLY A 100 -9.86 4.16 -13.01
C GLY A 100 -10.35 5.60 -12.93
N PHE A 101 -11.50 5.87 -13.52
CA PHE A 101 -12.21 7.14 -13.42
C PHE A 101 -13.72 6.88 -13.43
N GLY A 102 -14.51 7.78 -12.83
CA GLY A 102 -15.95 7.59 -12.62
C GLY A 102 -16.27 7.14 -11.19
N SER A 103 -17.49 6.61 -10.98
CA SER A 103 -17.91 6.03 -9.71
C SER A 103 -17.23 4.67 -9.50
N VAL A 104 -16.57 4.53 -8.35
CA VAL A 104 -16.12 3.25 -7.84
C VAL A 104 -17.34 2.65 -7.14
N GLU A 105 -18.10 1.80 -7.83
CA GLU A 105 -19.08 0.92 -7.18
C GLU A 105 -18.37 -0.30 -6.58
#